data_AF-A0A3G2K8G4-F1
#
_entry.id   AF-A0A3G2K8G4-F1
#
_cell.length_a   1.000
_cell.length_b   1.000
_cell.length_c   1.000
_cell.angle_alpha   90.00
_cell.angle_beta   90.00
_cell.angle_gamma   90.00
#
_symmetry.space_group_name_H-M   'P 1'
#
loop_
_entity.id
_entity.type
_entity.pdbx_description
1 polymer ?
#
loop_
_entity_poly.entity_id
_entity_poly.type
_entity_poly.pdbx_seq_one_letter_code
_entity_poly.pdbx_strand_id
1 'polypeptide(L)'
;MATQADLMELDMAMEPDRKAAVSHWQQQSYLDSGIHSGATTTAPSLSGKGNPEEEDVDTTQVLYEWEQGFSQSFTQEQVADIDGQYAMTRAQRVRAAMFPETLDEGMQIPSTQFDAAHPTNVQRLAEPSQMLKHAVVNLINYQDDAELATRAIPELTKLLNDEDQVVVNKAAVMVHQLSKKEASRHAIMRSPQMVSAIVRTMQNTNDVETARCTAGTLHNLSHHREGLLAIFKSGGIPALVKMLGSPVDSVLFYAITTLHNLLLHQEGAKMAVRLAGGCHSTTSSVAGSCTSGYPASYIYGWNTAAVCGGSPHGRNS
;
A
#
# COMPACT_ATOMS: atom_id res chain seq x y z
N MET A 1 -5.63 -12.02 -47.90
CA MET A 1 -4.44 -11.54 -47.16
C MET A 1 -4.70 -10.09 -46.83
N ALA A 2 -5.21 -9.81 -45.63
CA ALA A 2 -5.35 -8.44 -45.16
C ALA A 2 -3.96 -7.89 -44.86
N THR A 3 -3.68 -6.67 -45.33
CA THR A 3 -2.37 -6.05 -45.19
C THR A 3 -2.23 -5.41 -43.81
N GLN A 4 -0.99 -5.19 -43.37
CA GLN A 4 -0.67 -4.57 -42.07
C GLN A 4 -1.26 -3.15 -41.90
N ALA A 5 -1.72 -2.52 -42.99
CA ALA A 5 -2.47 -1.27 -42.98
C ALA A 5 -3.95 -1.45 -42.60
N ASP A 6 -4.59 -2.56 -43.02
CA ASP A 6 -5.99 -2.85 -42.73
C ASP A 6 -6.23 -3.16 -41.24
N LEU A 7 -5.19 -3.63 -40.52
CA LEU A 7 -5.23 -3.88 -39.07
C LEU A 7 -4.95 -2.63 -38.22
N MET A 8 -4.35 -1.58 -38.79
CA MET A 8 -4.14 -0.29 -38.11
C MET A 8 -5.34 0.65 -38.26
N GLU A 9 -6.12 0.53 -39.34
CA GLU A 9 -7.38 1.29 -39.49
C GLU A 9 -8.50 0.82 -38.54
N LEU A 10 -8.50 -0.47 -38.18
CA LEU A 10 -9.45 -1.03 -37.21
C LEU A 10 -9.17 -0.65 -35.75
N ASP A 11 -7.92 -0.28 -35.42
CA ASP A 11 -7.52 0.16 -34.07
C ASP A 11 -7.75 1.67 -33.84
N MET A 12 -7.76 2.47 -34.92
CA MET A 12 -8.08 3.90 -34.85
C MET A 12 -9.59 4.21 -34.84
N ALA A 13 -10.45 3.26 -35.19
CA ALA A 13 -11.90 3.47 -35.24
C ALA A 13 -12.62 3.27 -33.87
N MET A 14 -11.94 2.72 -32.86
CA MET A 14 -12.60 2.29 -31.59
C MET A 14 -12.17 3.09 -30.34
N GLU A 15 -11.18 3.97 -30.44
CA GLU A 15 -10.68 4.78 -29.31
C GLU A 15 -11.28 6.20 -29.09
N PRO A 16 -12.09 6.82 -29.97
CA PRO A 16 -12.77 8.06 -29.57
C PRO A 16 -13.92 7.79 -28.58
N ASP A 17 -14.44 6.55 -28.56
CA ASP A 17 -15.68 6.22 -27.88
C ASP A 17 -15.49 5.89 -26.39
N ARG A 18 -14.27 5.55 -25.92
CA ARG A 18 -14.07 5.30 -24.48
C ARG A 18 -13.99 6.57 -23.66
N LYS A 19 -13.26 7.58 -24.14
CA LYS A 19 -13.21 8.89 -23.49
C LYS A 19 -14.55 9.61 -23.62
N ALA A 20 -15.21 9.49 -24.79
CA ALA A 20 -16.56 9.97 -24.98
C ALA A 20 -17.55 9.23 -24.07
N ALA A 21 -17.50 7.90 -23.96
CA ALA A 21 -18.35 7.11 -23.08
C ALA A 21 -18.09 7.40 -21.60
N VAL A 22 -16.84 7.62 -21.18
CA VAL A 22 -16.53 8.04 -19.80
C VAL A 22 -17.07 9.45 -19.54
N SER A 23 -16.92 10.38 -20.48
CA SER A 23 -17.48 11.74 -20.35
C SER A 23 -19.02 11.75 -20.39
N HIS A 24 -19.62 10.89 -21.22
CA HIS A 24 -21.06 10.71 -21.34
C HIS A 24 -21.61 10.00 -20.11
N TRP A 25 -20.92 8.99 -19.55
CA TRP A 25 -21.27 8.33 -18.29
C TRP A 25 -21.13 9.27 -17.10
N GLN A 26 -20.12 10.16 -17.11
CA GLN A 26 -19.95 11.18 -16.09
C GLN A 26 -21.08 12.21 -16.18
N GLN A 27 -21.43 12.72 -17.37
CA GLN A 27 -22.59 13.60 -17.59
C GLN A 27 -23.93 12.90 -17.28
N GLN A 28 -24.09 11.63 -17.64
CA GLN A 28 -25.29 10.85 -17.37
C GLN A 28 -25.43 10.57 -15.86
N SER A 29 -24.35 10.36 -15.11
CA SER A 29 -24.38 10.23 -13.65
C SER A 29 -24.76 11.53 -12.94
N TYR A 30 -24.49 12.70 -13.56
CA TYR A 30 -24.97 13.99 -13.07
C TYR A 30 -26.47 14.20 -13.30
N LEU A 31 -27.03 13.63 -14.38
CA LEU A 31 -28.45 13.78 -14.76
C LEU A 31 -29.34 12.67 -14.20
N ASP A 32 -28.82 11.46 -14.05
CA ASP A 32 -29.51 10.27 -13.58
C ASP A 32 -28.99 9.87 -12.19
N SER A 33 -29.08 10.82 -11.25
CA SER A 33 -29.18 10.45 -9.84
C SER A 33 -30.52 9.73 -9.68
N GLY A 34 -30.54 8.42 -9.99
CA GLY A 34 -31.64 7.47 -9.81
C GLY A 34 -32.05 7.26 -8.34
N ILE A 35 -31.98 8.32 -7.54
CA ILE A 35 -32.67 8.44 -6.27
C ILE A 35 -34.07 8.94 -6.66
N HIS A 36 -35.01 8.01 -6.80
CA HIS A 36 -36.41 8.37 -6.69
C HIS A 36 -36.60 9.06 -5.34
N SER A 37 -36.67 10.39 -5.35
CA SER A 37 -37.02 11.24 -4.21
C SER A 37 -38.50 11.01 -3.85
N GLY A 38 -38.84 9.79 -3.45
CA GLY A 38 -40.11 9.40 -2.85
C GLY A 38 -39.95 8.99 -1.38
N ALA A 39 -38.73 8.93 -0.85
CA ALA A 39 -38.48 8.77 0.57
C ALA A 39 -38.27 10.16 1.20
N THR A 40 -39.35 10.68 1.76
CA THR A 40 -39.45 11.91 2.55
C THR A 40 -38.28 12.02 3.53
N THR A 41 -37.27 12.83 3.21
CA THR A 41 -36.41 13.39 4.24
C THR A 41 -37.25 14.43 4.96
N THR A 42 -37.77 14.09 6.13
CA THR A 42 -38.45 15.04 7.01
C THR A 42 -37.42 16.02 7.57
N ALA A 43 -36.95 16.95 6.75
CA ALA A 43 -36.68 18.28 7.25
C ALA A 43 -38.03 18.84 7.71
N PRO A 44 -38.15 19.41 8.91
CA PRO A 44 -39.39 20.03 9.34
C PRO A 44 -39.64 21.24 8.44
N SER A 45 -40.38 21.01 7.36
CA SER A 45 -41.06 22.09 6.65
C SER A 45 -42.19 22.52 7.55
N LEU A 46 -42.18 23.80 7.94
CA LEU A 46 -43.30 24.47 8.60
C LEU A 46 -44.48 24.57 7.62
N SER A 47 -45.08 23.43 7.29
CA SER A 47 -46.37 23.35 6.61
C SER A 47 -47.39 23.04 7.69
N GLY A 48 -47.94 24.11 8.27
CA GLY A 48 -49.01 24.04 9.26
C GLY A 48 -50.25 23.35 8.68
N LYS A 49 -50.42 22.08 9.02
CA LYS A 49 -51.74 21.44 9.07
C LYS A 49 -51.90 20.83 10.45
N GLY A 50 -52.21 21.71 11.40
CA GLY A 50 -52.75 21.36 12.70
C GLY A 50 -54.26 21.16 12.62
N ASN A 51 -54.72 20.23 13.44
CA ASN A 51 -56.09 19.79 13.67
C ASN A 51 -57.06 20.96 13.98
N PRO A 52 -58.36 20.90 13.60
CA PRO A 52 -59.28 22.03 13.71
C PRO A 52 -59.99 22.05 15.07
N GLU A 53 -59.28 22.24 16.16
CA GLU A 53 -59.89 22.58 17.46
C GLU A 53 -58.90 23.44 18.24
N GLU A 54 -58.94 24.76 18.03
CA GLU A 54 -58.68 25.80 19.05
C GLU A 54 -58.85 27.20 18.44
N GLU A 55 -59.35 28.11 19.26
CA GLU A 55 -59.96 29.40 18.94
C GLU A 55 -58.98 30.47 18.41
N ASP A 56 -59.50 31.28 17.47
CA ASP A 56 -59.15 32.68 17.16
C ASP A 56 -57.71 33.17 17.40
N VAL A 57 -56.86 33.06 16.38
CA VAL A 57 -55.87 34.12 16.07
C VAL A 57 -55.78 34.30 14.55
N ASP A 58 -55.91 35.56 14.14
CA ASP A 58 -55.99 36.09 12.78
C ASP A 58 -55.03 35.46 11.74
N THR A 59 -55.47 34.36 11.11
CA THR A 59 -54.70 33.63 10.08
C THR A 59 -54.71 34.36 8.73
N THR A 60 -55.64 35.29 8.54
CA THR A 60 -55.82 36.01 7.26
C THR A 60 -54.82 37.15 7.12
N GLN A 61 -54.47 37.80 8.23
CA GLN A 61 -53.48 38.89 8.24
C GLN A 61 -52.04 38.38 8.00
N VAL A 62 -51.68 37.22 8.54
CA VAL A 62 -50.34 36.61 8.36
C VAL A 62 -50.14 36.08 6.94
N LEU A 63 -51.18 35.55 6.29
CA LEU A 63 -51.11 35.06 4.90
C LEU A 63 -50.90 36.22 3.91
N TYR A 64 -51.58 37.36 4.13
CA TYR A 64 -51.43 38.57 3.31
C TYR A 64 -50.07 39.27 3.52
N GLU A 65 -49.51 39.22 4.73
CA GLU A 65 -48.21 39.83 5.04
C GLU A 65 -47.03 38.99 4.51
N TRP A 66 -47.18 37.66 4.46
CA TRP A 66 -46.20 36.75 3.85
C TRP A 66 -46.18 36.84 2.31
N GLU A 67 -47.34 37.07 1.67
CA GLU A 67 -47.43 37.31 0.22
C GLU A 67 -46.87 38.68 -0.21
N GLN A 68 -46.97 39.72 0.63
CA GLN A 68 -46.50 41.05 0.27
C GLN A 68 -44.98 41.27 0.44
N GLY A 69 -44.31 40.51 1.30
CA GLY A 69 -42.87 40.66 1.56
C GLY A 69 -41.94 39.86 0.63
N PHE A 70 -42.45 38.86 -0.08
CA PHE A 70 -41.66 37.90 -0.89
C PHE A 70 -42.04 37.90 -2.38
N SER A 71 -42.37 39.08 -2.91
CA SER A 71 -42.69 39.29 -4.33
C SER A 71 -41.46 39.30 -5.25
N GLN A 72 -40.63 38.26 -5.16
CA GLN A 72 -39.89 37.76 -6.31
C GLN A 72 -40.20 36.27 -6.46
N SER A 73 -41.28 35.96 -7.16
CA SER A 73 -41.54 34.62 -7.66
C SER A 73 -40.41 34.27 -8.63
N PHE A 74 -39.47 33.42 -8.21
CA PHE A 74 -38.41 32.94 -9.10
C PHE A 74 -39.07 32.27 -10.31
N THR A 75 -38.64 32.65 -11.51
CA THR A 75 -39.05 31.96 -12.74
C THR A 75 -38.56 30.51 -12.69
N GLN A 76 -39.26 29.61 -13.38
CA GLN A 76 -38.89 28.19 -13.39
C GLN A 76 -37.47 27.95 -13.93
N GLU A 77 -36.98 28.82 -14.83
CA GLU A 77 -35.57 28.85 -15.27
C GLU A 77 -34.62 29.28 -14.15
N GLN A 78 -34.95 30.32 -13.38
CA GLN A 78 -34.14 30.74 -12.23
C GLN A 78 -34.07 29.68 -11.14
N VAL A 79 -35.17 28.95 -10.88
CA VAL A 79 -35.17 27.82 -9.94
C VAL A 79 -34.26 26.69 -10.45
N ALA A 80 -34.28 26.40 -11.76
CA ALA A 80 -33.41 25.39 -12.36
C ALA A 80 -31.93 25.80 -12.33
N ASP A 81 -31.61 27.07 -12.57
CA ASP A 81 -30.24 27.60 -12.48
C ASP A 81 -29.71 27.53 -11.04
N ILE A 82 -30.55 27.88 -10.06
CA ILE A 82 -30.21 27.80 -8.63
C ILE A 82 -29.96 26.34 -8.22
N ASP A 83 -30.84 25.41 -8.61
CA ASP A 83 -30.68 23.98 -8.34
C ASP A 83 -29.40 23.42 -8.99
N GLY A 84 -29.08 23.86 -10.22
CA GLY A 84 -27.83 23.55 -10.90
C GLY A 84 -26.58 24.00 -10.15
N GLN A 85 -26.60 25.22 -9.58
CA GLN A 85 -25.51 25.73 -8.75
C GLN A 85 -25.38 24.94 -7.43
N TYR A 86 -26.48 24.55 -6.79
CA TYR A 86 -26.46 23.70 -5.61
C TYR A 86 -25.95 22.29 -5.91
N ALA A 87 -26.34 21.71 -7.04
CA ALA A 87 -25.88 20.40 -7.49
C ALA A 87 -24.37 20.41 -7.80
N MET A 88 -23.88 21.46 -8.47
CA MET A 88 -22.44 21.64 -8.72
C MET A 88 -21.64 21.76 -7.41
N THR A 89 -22.08 22.60 -6.47
CA THR A 89 -21.39 22.73 -5.17
C THR A 89 -21.46 21.44 -4.34
N ARG A 90 -22.55 20.67 -4.44
CA ARG A 90 -22.68 19.35 -3.81
C ARG A 90 -21.67 18.36 -4.37
N ALA A 91 -21.53 18.28 -5.68
CA ALA A 91 -20.58 17.38 -6.31
C ALA A 91 -19.13 17.78 -6.01
N GLN A 92 -18.82 19.08 -6.00
CA GLN A 92 -17.52 19.59 -5.57
C GLN A 92 -17.21 19.21 -4.12
N ARG A 93 -18.19 19.31 -3.19
CA ARG A 93 -18.03 18.86 -1.79
C ARG A 93 -17.72 17.38 -1.68
N VAL A 94 -18.45 16.53 -2.41
CA VAL A 94 -18.21 15.08 -2.43
C VAL A 94 -16.83 14.80 -3.01
N ARG A 95 -16.48 15.43 -4.12
CA ARG A 95 -15.18 15.29 -4.78
C ARG A 95 -14.04 15.75 -3.87
N ALA A 96 -14.20 16.83 -3.12
CA ALA A 96 -13.20 17.30 -2.15
C ALA A 96 -12.92 16.29 -1.04
N ALA A 97 -13.97 15.62 -0.55
CA ALA A 97 -13.83 14.64 0.50
C ALA A 97 -13.29 13.31 -0.02
N MET A 98 -13.74 12.85 -1.18
CA MET A 98 -13.42 11.52 -1.70
C MET A 98 -12.16 11.50 -2.58
N PHE A 99 -11.92 12.57 -3.35
CA PHE A 99 -10.89 12.68 -4.39
C PHE A 99 -10.35 14.13 -4.50
N PRO A 100 -9.74 14.68 -3.42
CA PRO A 100 -9.30 16.08 -3.38
C PRO A 100 -8.33 16.43 -4.52
N GLU A 101 -7.57 15.47 -5.04
CA GLU A 101 -6.65 15.65 -6.18
C GLU A 101 -7.33 15.95 -7.52
N THR A 102 -8.66 15.77 -7.61
CA THR A 102 -9.44 16.03 -8.82
C THR A 102 -10.04 17.45 -8.85
N LEU A 103 -9.66 18.27 -7.88
CA LEU A 103 -10.06 19.68 -7.78
C LEU A 103 -8.89 20.59 -8.13
N ASP A 104 -9.21 21.76 -8.67
CA ASP A 104 -8.22 22.80 -8.93
C ASP A 104 -7.69 23.38 -7.61
N GLU A 105 -6.37 23.65 -7.57
CA GLU A 105 -5.72 24.26 -6.41
C GLU A 105 -6.31 25.64 -6.12
N GLY A 106 -6.74 25.87 -4.87
CA GLY A 106 -7.31 27.14 -4.43
C GLY A 106 -8.83 27.28 -4.60
N MET A 107 -9.51 26.24 -5.06
CA MET A 107 -10.97 26.24 -5.20
C MET A 107 -11.67 26.29 -3.83
N GLN A 108 -12.47 27.34 -3.59
CA GLN A 108 -13.24 27.48 -2.36
C GLN A 108 -14.53 26.67 -2.44
N ILE A 109 -14.72 25.77 -1.48
CA ILE A 109 -15.90 24.91 -1.40
C ILE A 109 -16.71 25.33 -0.19
N PRO A 110 -17.93 25.89 -0.38
CA PRO A 110 -18.79 26.30 0.71
C PRO A 110 -19.12 25.11 1.62
N SER A 111 -18.92 25.26 2.92
CA SER A 111 -19.32 24.25 3.90
C SER A 111 -20.85 24.25 4.07
N THR A 112 -21.45 23.07 4.04
CA THR A 112 -22.87 22.86 4.41
C THR A 112 -23.00 22.27 5.82
N GLN A 113 -21.93 22.29 6.61
CA GLN A 113 -21.95 21.75 7.96
C GLN A 113 -22.71 22.69 8.89
N PHE A 114 -23.87 22.24 9.36
CA PHE A 114 -24.71 22.99 10.28
C PHE A 114 -24.23 22.89 11.74
N ASP A 115 -23.66 21.73 12.10
CA ASP A 115 -23.12 21.47 13.43
C ASP A 115 -21.69 20.90 13.32
N ALA A 116 -20.73 21.60 13.93
CA ALA A 116 -19.32 21.21 13.96
C ALA A 116 -19.09 19.90 14.74
N ALA A 117 -19.97 19.56 15.69
CA ALA A 117 -19.84 18.36 16.53
C ALA A 117 -20.22 17.06 15.80
N HIS A 118 -21.01 17.15 14.73
CA HIS A 118 -21.51 15.97 14.01
C HIS A 118 -20.97 15.93 12.57
N PRO A 119 -20.10 14.96 12.23
CA PRO A 119 -19.59 14.85 10.87
C PRO A 119 -20.71 14.44 9.92
N THR A 120 -20.74 15.07 8.75
CA THR A 120 -21.64 14.72 7.64
C THR A 120 -21.35 13.31 7.11
N ASN A 121 -22.32 12.70 6.43
CA ASN A 121 -22.11 11.40 5.78
C ASN A 121 -20.93 11.41 4.79
N VAL A 122 -20.72 12.55 4.11
CA VAL A 122 -19.60 12.74 3.18
C VAL A 122 -18.26 12.72 3.92
N GLN A 123 -18.16 13.40 5.07
CA GLN A 123 -16.95 13.36 5.91
C GLN A 123 -16.69 11.95 6.46
N ARG A 124 -17.73 11.23 6.89
CA ARG A 124 -17.59 9.84 7.38
C ARG A 124 -17.16 8.86 6.29
N LEU A 125 -17.58 9.09 5.04
CA LEU A 125 -17.26 8.24 3.90
C LEU A 125 -15.92 8.60 3.22
N ALA A 126 -15.31 9.74 3.56
CA ALA A 126 -14.08 10.23 2.96
C ALA A 126 -12.92 9.23 3.10
N GLU A 127 -12.59 8.86 4.33
CA GLU A 127 -11.52 7.92 4.65
C GLU A 127 -11.73 6.53 4.03
N PRO A 128 -12.89 5.84 4.18
CA PRO A 128 -13.09 4.54 3.55
C PRO A 128 -13.07 4.58 2.03
N SER A 129 -13.50 5.68 1.40
CA SER A 129 -13.41 5.83 -0.07
C SER A 129 -11.98 6.03 -0.55
N GLN A 130 -11.18 6.81 0.19
CA GLN A 130 -9.74 6.95 -0.05
C GLN A 130 -9.03 5.61 0.13
N MET A 131 -9.32 4.86 1.20
CA MET A 131 -8.76 3.52 1.40
C MET A 131 -9.11 2.57 0.25
N LEU A 132 -10.36 2.60 -0.22
CA LEU A 132 -10.80 1.80 -1.37
C LEU A 132 -10.05 2.19 -2.65
N LYS A 133 -9.91 3.50 -2.94
CA LYS A 133 -9.12 4.00 -4.06
C LYS A 133 -7.68 3.48 -3.99
N HIS A 134 -7.02 3.61 -2.84
CA HIS A 134 -5.66 3.12 -2.65
C HIS A 134 -5.56 1.61 -2.83
N ALA A 135 -6.53 0.86 -2.32
CA ALA A 135 -6.60 -0.59 -2.50
C ALA A 135 -6.72 -1.00 -3.97
N VAL A 136 -7.56 -0.29 -4.75
CA VAL A 136 -7.71 -0.53 -6.19
C VAL A 136 -6.41 -0.21 -6.94
N VAL A 137 -5.77 0.93 -6.65
CA VAL A 137 -4.49 1.30 -7.26
C VAL A 137 -3.41 0.28 -6.91
N ASN A 138 -3.33 -0.15 -5.65
CA ASN A 138 -2.38 -1.17 -5.21
C ASN A 138 -2.62 -2.51 -5.91
N LEU A 139 -3.87 -2.89 -6.15
CA LEU A 139 -4.20 -4.12 -6.86
C LEU A 139 -3.75 -4.08 -8.33
N ILE A 140 -3.99 -2.94 -9.01
CA ILE A 140 -3.52 -2.73 -10.39
C ILE A 140 -1.99 -2.83 -10.43
N ASN A 141 -1.30 -2.07 -9.58
CA ASN A 141 0.15 -2.06 -9.51
C ASN A 141 0.74 -3.43 -9.14
N TYR A 142 0.04 -4.22 -8.31
CA TYR A 142 0.49 -5.56 -7.93
C TYR A 142 0.59 -6.48 -9.13
N GLN A 143 -0.41 -6.44 -10.02
CA GLN A 143 -0.42 -7.28 -11.23
C GLN A 143 0.74 -6.91 -12.16
N ASP A 144 0.95 -5.61 -12.41
CA ASP A 144 2.03 -5.11 -13.26
C ASP A 144 3.41 -5.45 -12.68
N ASP A 145 3.60 -5.26 -11.36
CA ASP A 145 4.84 -5.58 -10.66
C ASP A 145 5.14 -7.09 -10.64
N ALA A 146 4.11 -7.93 -10.57
CA ALA A 146 4.25 -9.39 -10.63
C ALA A 146 4.71 -9.85 -12.02
N GLU A 147 4.08 -9.32 -13.07
CA GLU A 147 4.41 -9.66 -14.45
C GLU A 147 5.80 -9.17 -14.85
N LEU A 148 6.12 -7.92 -14.51
CA LEU A 148 7.44 -7.34 -14.72
C LEU A 148 8.52 -8.19 -14.04
N ALA A 149 8.32 -8.56 -12.77
CA ALA A 149 9.29 -9.37 -12.04
C ALA A 149 9.47 -10.77 -12.65
N THR A 150 8.38 -11.41 -13.06
CA THR A 150 8.43 -12.74 -13.69
C THR A 150 9.28 -12.74 -14.96
N ARG A 151 9.21 -11.66 -15.75
CA ARG A 151 10.03 -11.48 -16.96
C ARG A 151 11.48 -11.09 -16.65
N ALA A 152 11.71 -10.27 -15.62
CA ALA A 152 13.03 -9.74 -15.28
C ALA A 152 13.92 -10.73 -14.51
N ILE A 153 13.33 -11.61 -13.68
CA ILE A 153 14.06 -12.52 -12.79
C ILE A 153 15.09 -13.41 -13.53
N PRO A 154 14.77 -14.05 -14.68
CA PRO A 154 15.75 -14.88 -15.38
C PRO A 154 17.00 -14.09 -15.81
N GLU A 155 16.82 -12.88 -16.34
CA GLU A 155 17.93 -12.03 -16.78
C GLU A 155 18.73 -11.51 -15.58
N LEU A 156 18.08 -11.04 -14.53
CA LEU A 156 18.77 -10.65 -13.30
C LEU A 156 19.54 -11.82 -12.66
N THR A 157 19.03 -13.06 -12.80
CA THR A 157 19.75 -14.25 -12.33
C THR A 157 21.02 -14.48 -13.13
N LYS A 158 21.01 -14.26 -14.45
CA LYS A 158 22.22 -14.35 -15.28
C LYS A 158 23.23 -13.27 -14.87
N LEU A 159 22.78 -12.02 -14.70
CA LEU A 159 23.65 -10.90 -14.32
C LEU A 159 24.27 -11.07 -12.93
N LEU A 160 23.58 -11.71 -11.98
CA LEU A 160 24.17 -12.07 -10.68
C LEU A 160 25.25 -13.15 -10.77
N ASN A 161 25.27 -13.94 -11.86
CA ASN A 161 26.30 -14.96 -12.11
C ASN A 161 27.36 -14.47 -13.12
N ASP A 162 27.38 -13.16 -13.42
CA ASP A 162 28.38 -12.57 -14.31
C ASP A 162 29.77 -12.58 -13.67
N GLU A 163 30.81 -12.54 -14.49
CA GLU A 163 32.20 -12.45 -14.03
C GLU A 163 32.54 -11.01 -13.61
N ASP A 164 31.93 -10.01 -14.25
CA ASP A 164 32.14 -8.60 -13.95
C ASP A 164 31.41 -8.20 -12.66
N GLN A 165 32.19 -7.85 -11.64
CA GLN A 165 31.68 -7.44 -10.33
C GLN A 165 30.81 -6.17 -10.41
N VAL A 166 31.02 -5.29 -11.39
CA VAL A 166 30.18 -4.11 -11.59
C VAL A 166 28.77 -4.51 -12.07
N VAL A 167 28.69 -5.51 -12.94
CA VAL A 167 27.41 -6.07 -13.41
C VAL A 167 26.67 -6.74 -12.25
N VAL A 168 27.39 -7.56 -11.46
CA VAL A 168 26.85 -8.23 -10.28
C VAL A 168 26.31 -7.21 -9.25
N ASN A 169 27.06 -6.14 -8.96
CA ASN A 169 26.61 -5.08 -8.05
C ASN A 169 25.30 -4.44 -8.53
N LYS A 170 25.22 -4.02 -9.81
CA LYS A 170 24.00 -3.43 -10.38
C LYS A 170 22.82 -4.40 -10.32
N ALA A 171 23.05 -5.68 -10.61
CA ALA A 171 22.04 -6.71 -10.50
C ALA A 171 21.54 -6.89 -9.07
N ALA A 172 22.46 -6.92 -8.08
CA ALA A 172 22.12 -7.02 -6.67
C ALA A 172 21.28 -5.83 -6.19
N VAL A 173 21.59 -4.61 -6.63
CA VAL A 173 20.79 -3.41 -6.33
C VAL A 173 19.38 -3.55 -6.91
N MET A 174 19.24 -3.95 -8.18
CA MET A 174 17.94 -4.12 -8.83
C MET A 174 17.09 -5.19 -8.13
N VAL A 175 17.67 -6.35 -7.84
CA VAL A 175 16.99 -7.43 -7.11
C VAL A 175 16.57 -6.98 -5.72
N HIS A 176 17.40 -6.19 -5.03
CA HIS A 176 17.03 -5.63 -3.73
C HIS A 176 15.84 -4.68 -3.82
N GLN A 177 15.76 -3.81 -4.85
CA GLN A 177 14.59 -2.95 -5.04
C GLN A 177 13.33 -3.75 -5.35
N LEU A 178 13.42 -4.77 -6.21
CA LEU A 178 12.30 -5.67 -6.48
C LEU A 178 11.83 -6.38 -5.21
N SER A 179 12.75 -6.80 -4.34
CA SER A 179 12.38 -7.47 -3.08
C SER A 179 11.55 -6.60 -2.14
N LYS A 180 11.51 -5.27 -2.31
CA LYS A 180 10.69 -4.38 -1.48
C LYS A 180 9.22 -4.41 -1.90
N LYS A 181 8.93 -4.66 -3.18
CA LYS A 181 7.58 -4.76 -3.74
C LYS A 181 7.00 -6.15 -3.48
N GLU A 182 5.79 -6.23 -2.92
CA GLU A 182 5.21 -7.50 -2.47
C GLU A 182 5.04 -8.51 -3.61
N ALA A 183 4.51 -8.07 -4.76
CA ALA A 183 4.34 -8.89 -5.96
C ALA A 183 5.67 -9.46 -6.46
N SER A 184 6.66 -8.59 -6.67
CA SER A 184 7.98 -8.98 -7.16
C SER A 184 8.74 -9.85 -6.16
N ARG A 185 8.57 -9.62 -4.85
CA ARG A 185 9.13 -10.46 -3.78
C ARG A 185 8.64 -11.90 -3.88
N HIS A 186 7.34 -12.12 -4.10
CA HIS A 186 6.79 -13.46 -4.32
C HIS A 186 7.38 -14.14 -5.55
N ALA A 187 7.57 -13.40 -6.65
CA ALA A 187 8.22 -13.93 -7.84
C ALA A 187 9.67 -14.37 -7.55
N ILE A 188 10.43 -13.58 -6.77
CA ILE A 188 11.81 -13.93 -6.37
C ILE A 188 11.83 -15.21 -5.52
N MET A 189 10.98 -15.31 -4.50
CA MET A 189 10.93 -16.48 -3.60
C MET A 189 10.60 -17.78 -4.34
N ARG A 190 9.79 -17.69 -5.40
CA ARG A 190 9.40 -18.82 -6.24
C ARG A 190 10.44 -19.23 -7.27
N SER A 191 11.56 -18.50 -7.39
CA SER A 191 12.68 -18.83 -8.26
C SER A 191 13.88 -19.36 -7.45
N PRO A 192 14.06 -20.68 -7.32
CA PRO A 192 15.18 -21.25 -6.57
C PRO A 192 16.55 -20.84 -7.14
N GLN A 193 16.64 -20.65 -8.46
CA GLN A 193 17.86 -20.24 -9.14
C GLN A 193 18.26 -18.82 -8.75
N MET A 194 17.28 -17.90 -8.69
CA MET A 194 17.49 -16.52 -8.23
C MET A 194 17.95 -16.51 -6.77
N VAL A 195 17.25 -17.22 -5.87
CA VAL A 195 17.62 -17.25 -4.44
C VAL A 195 19.01 -17.85 -4.24
N SER A 196 19.36 -18.91 -4.97
CA SER A 196 20.71 -19.49 -4.96
C SER A 196 21.77 -18.52 -5.47
N ALA A 197 21.49 -17.74 -6.51
CA ALA A 197 22.39 -16.73 -7.03
C ALA A 197 22.60 -15.60 -6.00
N ILE A 198 21.55 -15.12 -5.33
CA ILE A 198 21.64 -14.12 -4.26
C ILE A 198 22.52 -14.64 -3.11
N VAL A 199 22.27 -15.87 -2.64
CA VAL A 199 23.05 -16.49 -1.55
C VAL A 199 24.53 -16.62 -1.92
N ARG A 200 24.83 -17.11 -3.12
CA ARG A 200 26.20 -17.24 -3.63
C ARG A 200 26.90 -15.88 -3.72
N THR A 201 26.20 -14.89 -4.28
CA THR A 201 26.73 -13.52 -4.44
C THR A 201 27.07 -12.91 -3.08
N MET A 202 26.15 -13.02 -2.11
CA MET A 202 26.37 -12.54 -0.74
C MET A 202 27.60 -13.18 -0.09
N GLN A 203 27.82 -14.48 -0.30
CA GLN A 203 28.93 -15.21 0.32
C GLN A 203 30.30 -14.87 -0.27
N ASN A 204 30.34 -14.50 -1.56
CA ASN A 204 31.57 -14.41 -2.34
C ASN A 204 31.97 -12.99 -2.73
N THR A 205 31.08 -12.01 -2.58
CA THR A 205 31.40 -10.61 -2.89
C THR A 205 32.32 -9.99 -1.85
N ASN A 206 33.23 -9.12 -2.32
CA ASN A 206 34.03 -8.23 -1.47
C ASN A 206 33.48 -6.79 -1.47
N ASP A 207 32.45 -6.53 -2.28
CA ASP A 207 31.83 -5.21 -2.38
C ASP A 207 30.77 -5.04 -1.28
N VAL A 208 30.93 -3.97 -0.49
CA VAL A 208 30.09 -3.68 0.68
C VAL A 208 28.63 -3.45 0.27
N GLU A 209 28.40 -2.78 -0.85
CA GLU A 209 27.05 -2.52 -1.34
C GLU A 209 26.36 -3.81 -1.80
N THR A 210 27.05 -4.65 -2.58
CA THR A 210 26.55 -5.94 -3.03
C THR A 210 26.21 -6.83 -1.83
N ALA A 211 27.08 -6.91 -0.82
CA ALA A 211 26.82 -7.66 0.40
C ALA A 211 25.57 -7.14 1.14
N ARG A 212 25.46 -5.81 1.29
CA ARG A 212 24.30 -5.16 1.92
C ARG A 212 23.00 -5.40 1.16
N CYS A 213 23.00 -5.27 -0.17
CA CYS A 213 21.82 -5.48 -1.02
C CYS A 213 21.38 -6.95 -1.03
N THR A 214 22.31 -7.89 -1.14
CA THR A 214 21.99 -9.33 -1.12
C THR A 214 21.51 -9.77 0.26
N ALA A 215 22.17 -9.37 1.35
CA ALA A 215 21.70 -9.65 2.71
C ALA A 215 20.33 -9.02 2.99
N GLY A 216 20.13 -7.76 2.61
CA GLY A 216 18.84 -7.07 2.74
C GLY A 216 17.74 -7.72 1.90
N THR A 217 18.07 -8.29 0.75
CA THR A 217 17.13 -9.08 -0.05
C THR A 217 16.70 -10.33 0.71
N LEU A 218 17.64 -11.13 1.24
CA LEU A 218 17.29 -12.33 2.02
C LEU A 218 16.47 -11.98 3.27
N HIS A 219 16.79 -10.88 3.94
CA HIS A 219 15.98 -10.36 5.04
C HIS A 219 14.53 -10.12 4.60
N ASN A 220 14.33 -9.42 3.48
CA ASN A 220 13.00 -9.17 2.93
C ASN A 220 12.24 -10.48 2.61
N LEU A 221 12.90 -11.49 2.06
CA LEU A 221 12.26 -12.79 1.78
C LEU A 221 11.90 -13.55 3.08
N SER A 222 12.70 -13.40 4.14
CA SER A 222 12.53 -14.16 5.39
C SER A 222 11.25 -13.86 6.18
N HIS A 223 10.55 -12.78 5.84
CA HIS A 223 9.23 -12.45 6.41
C HIS A 223 8.12 -13.36 5.89
N HIS A 224 8.41 -14.23 4.93
CA HIS A 224 7.45 -15.16 4.34
C HIS A 224 7.92 -16.60 4.48
N ARG A 225 6.99 -17.53 4.71
CA ARG A 225 7.28 -18.97 4.83
C ARG A 225 7.96 -19.53 3.57
N GLU A 226 7.51 -19.13 2.38
CA GLU A 226 8.11 -19.54 1.11
C GLU A 226 9.55 -19.05 0.99
N GLY A 227 9.81 -17.81 1.39
CA GLY A 227 11.14 -17.22 1.39
C GLY A 227 12.09 -17.90 2.39
N LEU A 228 11.62 -18.18 3.60
CA LEU A 228 12.39 -18.96 4.60
C LEU A 228 12.81 -20.33 4.05
N LEU A 229 11.87 -21.05 3.42
CA LEU A 229 12.14 -22.35 2.82
C LEU A 229 13.12 -22.24 1.65
N ALA A 230 12.97 -21.22 0.80
CA ALA A 230 13.86 -20.98 -0.34
C ALA A 230 15.29 -20.66 0.12
N ILE A 231 15.45 -19.80 1.13
CA ILE A 231 16.76 -19.47 1.73
C ILE A 231 17.39 -20.74 2.32
N PHE A 232 16.62 -21.52 3.07
CA PHE A 232 17.09 -22.75 3.69
C PHE A 232 17.58 -23.76 2.65
N LYS A 233 16.78 -24.04 1.62
CA LYS A 233 17.12 -24.99 0.55
C LYS A 233 18.29 -24.54 -0.32
N SER A 234 18.51 -23.23 -0.43
CA SER A 234 19.61 -22.65 -1.22
C SER A 234 20.95 -22.60 -0.47
N GLY A 235 21.03 -23.17 0.73
CA GLY A 235 22.25 -23.10 1.56
C GLY A 235 22.49 -21.71 2.16
N GLY A 236 21.42 -20.93 2.39
CA GLY A 236 21.52 -19.57 2.91
C GLY A 236 22.05 -19.49 4.35
N ILE A 237 21.83 -20.52 5.18
CA ILE A 237 22.27 -20.50 6.59
C ILE A 237 23.80 -20.39 6.72
N PRO A 238 24.61 -21.27 6.11
CA PRO A 238 26.06 -21.11 6.12
C PRO A 238 26.55 -19.74 5.63
N ALA A 239 25.94 -19.22 4.55
CA ALA A 239 26.28 -17.90 4.02
C ALA A 239 25.96 -16.77 5.01
N LEU A 240 24.78 -16.79 5.63
CA LEU A 240 24.38 -15.82 6.66
C LEU A 240 25.26 -15.90 7.91
N VAL A 241 25.65 -17.11 8.34
CA VAL A 241 26.59 -17.29 9.47
C VAL A 241 27.95 -16.67 9.14
N LYS A 242 28.46 -16.84 7.91
CA LYS A 242 29.69 -16.16 7.46
C LYS A 242 29.55 -14.63 7.51
N MET A 243 28.38 -14.10 7.12
CA MET A 243 28.12 -12.65 7.15
C MET A 243 28.09 -12.05 8.57
N LEU A 244 27.96 -12.87 9.62
CA LEU A 244 28.11 -12.40 11.00
C LEU A 244 29.52 -11.88 11.31
N GLY A 245 30.54 -12.33 10.56
CA GLY A 245 31.91 -11.82 10.68
C GLY A 245 32.15 -10.51 9.90
N SER A 246 31.14 -9.94 9.24
CA SER A 246 31.30 -8.70 8.47
C SER A 246 31.51 -7.50 9.40
N PRO A 247 32.47 -6.60 9.10
CA PRO A 247 32.65 -5.36 9.86
C PRO A 247 31.59 -4.29 9.53
N VAL A 248 30.64 -4.58 8.62
CA VAL A 248 29.62 -3.64 8.16
C VAL A 248 28.32 -3.85 8.93
N ASP A 249 27.96 -2.90 9.80
CA ASP A 249 26.80 -3.00 10.69
C ASP A 249 25.49 -3.33 9.97
N SER A 250 25.24 -2.73 8.80
CA SER A 250 24.01 -3.02 8.04
C SER A 250 23.96 -4.47 7.54
N VAL A 251 25.11 -5.04 7.14
CA VAL A 251 25.19 -6.44 6.70
C VAL A 251 24.97 -7.36 7.89
N LEU A 252 25.62 -7.06 9.02
CA LEU A 252 25.46 -7.79 10.27
C LEU A 252 24.00 -7.78 10.74
N PHE A 253 23.34 -6.63 10.73
CA PHE A 253 21.94 -6.47 11.10
C PHE A 253 21.01 -7.36 10.24
N TYR A 254 21.16 -7.31 8.92
CA TYR A 254 20.37 -8.15 8.03
C TYR A 254 20.66 -9.65 8.24
N ALA A 255 21.92 -10.02 8.44
CA ALA A 255 22.30 -11.41 8.68
C ALA A 255 21.68 -11.96 9.98
N ILE A 256 21.80 -11.22 11.09
CA ILE A 256 21.26 -11.62 12.40
C ILE A 256 19.73 -11.75 12.34
N THR A 257 19.04 -10.74 11.80
CA THR A 257 17.57 -10.75 11.75
C THR A 257 17.03 -11.84 10.82
N THR A 258 17.71 -12.11 9.70
CA THR A 258 17.34 -13.22 8.80
C THR A 258 17.52 -14.59 9.49
N LEU A 259 18.65 -14.79 10.19
CA LEU A 259 18.88 -16.01 10.97
C LEU A 259 17.87 -16.16 12.10
N HIS A 260 17.49 -15.08 12.77
CA HIS A 260 16.45 -15.08 13.79
C HIS A 260 15.12 -15.61 13.24
N ASN A 261 14.66 -15.08 12.11
CA ASN A 261 13.43 -15.54 11.47
C ASN A 261 13.50 -17.02 11.06
N LEU A 262 14.64 -17.47 10.52
CA LEU A 262 14.86 -18.89 10.21
C LEU A 262 14.81 -19.77 11.46
N LEU A 263 15.46 -19.37 12.56
CA LEU A 263 15.50 -20.15 13.80
C LEU A 263 14.14 -20.26 14.49
N LEU A 264 13.28 -19.25 14.34
CA LEU A 264 11.93 -19.24 14.89
C LEU A 264 10.93 -20.01 14.02
N HIS A 265 11.03 -19.91 12.69
CA HIS A 265 9.94 -20.31 11.80
C HIS A 265 10.30 -21.36 10.74
N GLN A 266 11.59 -21.68 10.55
CA GLN A 266 12.03 -22.70 9.60
C GLN A 266 12.50 -23.97 10.31
N GLU A 267 11.77 -25.06 10.09
CA GLU A 267 12.14 -26.38 10.57
C GLU A 267 13.50 -26.81 10.01
N GLY A 268 14.34 -27.44 10.85
CA GLY A 268 15.71 -27.83 10.50
C GLY A 268 16.75 -26.70 10.60
N ALA A 269 16.34 -25.44 10.69
CA ALA A 269 17.29 -24.31 10.74
C ALA A 269 18.24 -24.36 11.94
N LYS A 270 17.74 -24.74 13.12
CA LYS A 270 18.56 -24.89 14.34
C LYS A 270 19.72 -25.86 14.15
N MET A 271 19.47 -27.01 13.51
CA MET A 271 20.52 -27.99 13.24
C MET A 271 21.51 -27.45 12.20
N ALA A 272 21.00 -26.84 11.12
CA ALA A 272 21.85 -26.26 10.08
C ALA A 272 22.78 -25.17 10.62
N VAL A 273 22.32 -24.31 11.53
CA VAL A 273 23.17 -23.28 12.18
C VAL A 273 24.26 -23.90 13.03
N ARG A 274 23.96 -24.99 13.76
CA ARG A 274 24.97 -25.72 14.55
C ARG A 274 26.05 -26.32 13.66
N LEU A 275 25.66 -26.95 12.56
CA LEU A 275 26.59 -27.54 11.58
C LEU A 275 27.43 -26.47 10.86
N ALA A 276 26.86 -25.28 10.64
CA ALA A 276 27.58 -24.14 10.04
C ALA A 276 28.56 -23.44 11.01
N GLY A 277 28.70 -23.90 12.25
CA GLY A 277 29.60 -23.29 13.24
C GLY A 277 29.06 -21.98 13.85
N GLY A 278 27.74 -21.72 13.74
CA GLY A 278 27.12 -20.48 14.18
C GLY A 278 27.33 -20.16 15.67
N CYS A 279 27.48 -21.17 16.53
CA CYS A 279 27.66 -21.02 17.97
C CYS A 279 28.92 -20.20 18.36
N HIS A 280 30.01 -20.29 17.59
CA HIS A 280 31.26 -19.56 17.85
C HIS A 280 31.25 -18.14 17.25
N SER A 281 30.51 -17.96 16.14
CA SER A 281 30.47 -16.70 15.40
C SER A 281 29.52 -15.69 16.04
N THR A 282 28.37 -16.14 16.57
CA THR A 282 27.42 -15.27 17.26
C THR A 282 27.99 -14.74 18.58
N THR A 283 28.70 -15.57 19.34
CA THR A 283 29.33 -15.17 20.62
C THR A 283 30.45 -14.13 20.43
N SER A 284 31.27 -14.28 19.39
CA SER A 284 32.36 -13.34 19.08
C SER A 284 31.84 -11.98 18.59
N SER A 285 30.80 -11.98 17.74
CA SER A 285 30.21 -10.74 17.20
C SER A 285 29.46 -9.95 18.29
N VAL A 286 28.74 -10.66 19.17
CA VAL A 286 28.07 -10.05 20.35
C VAL A 286 29.09 -9.38 21.27
N ALA A 287 30.28 -9.95 21.45
CA ALA A 287 31.32 -9.35 22.27
C ALA A 287 31.89 -8.05 21.66
N GLY A 288 32.00 -7.98 20.32
CA GLY A 288 32.50 -6.79 19.60
C GLY A 288 31.52 -5.63 19.56
N SER A 289 30.20 -5.89 19.49
CA SER A 289 29.18 -4.83 19.40
C SER A 289 28.82 -4.19 20.76
N CYS A 290 29.11 -4.87 21.87
CA CYS A 290 28.86 -4.38 23.23
C CYS A 290 29.67 -3.11 23.60
N THR A 291 30.67 -2.71 22.80
CA THR A 291 31.45 -1.48 23.04
C THR A 291 30.85 -0.23 22.40
N SER A 292 29.78 -0.33 21.59
CA SER A 292 29.07 0.82 21.02
C SER A 292 27.69 0.95 21.68
N GLY A 293 27.48 2.03 22.43
CA GLY A 293 26.35 2.24 23.34
C GLY A 293 24.97 2.41 22.70
N TYR A 294 24.45 1.37 22.05
CA TYR A 294 23.07 1.30 21.54
C TYR A 294 22.20 0.35 22.37
N PRO A 295 20.86 0.53 22.41
CA PRO A 295 19.94 -0.30 23.18
C PRO A 295 19.71 -1.64 22.47
N ALA A 296 20.73 -2.48 22.39
CA ALA A 296 20.73 -3.76 21.69
C ALA A 296 20.72 -4.98 22.63
N SER A 297 20.52 -4.75 23.94
CA SER A 297 20.49 -5.79 24.98
C SER A 297 19.43 -6.87 24.74
N TYR A 298 18.31 -6.54 24.08
CA TYR A 298 17.24 -7.51 23.78
C TYR A 298 17.56 -8.43 22.60
N ILE A 299 18.27 -7.95 21.58
CA ILE A 299 18.61 -8.74 20.38
C ILE A 299 19.77 -9.71 20.70
N TYR A 300 20.72 -9.28 21.53
CA TYR A 300 21.92 -10.06 21.82
C TYR A 300 21.76 -11.09 22.95
N GLY A 301 20.90 -10.86 23.94
CA GLY A 301 20.67 -11.80 25.05
C GLY A 301 19.97 -13.11 24.66
N TRP A 302 19.15 -13.09 23.60
CA TRP A 302 18.42 -14.26 23.11
C TRP A 302 19.28 -15.19 22.22
N ASN A 303 20.36 -14.66 21.67
CA ASN A 303 21.11 -15.28 20.57
C ASN A 303 21.97 -16.49 21.02
N THR A 304 22.49 -16.46 22.26
CA THR A 304 23.30 -17.57 22.81
C THR A 304 22.43 -18.75 23.25
N ALA A 305 21.26 -18.47 23.84
CA ALA A 305 20.35 -19.51 24.36
C ALA A 305 19.65 -20.28 23.23
N ALA A 306 19.20 -19.59 22.17
CA ALA A 306 18.51 -20.20 21.05
C ALA A 306 19.42 -21.09 20.18
N VAL A 307 20.70 -20.72 20.04
CA VAL A 307 21.67 -21.43 19.19
C VAL A 307 22.33 -22.61 19.92
N CYS A 308 22.72 -22.42 21.18
CA CYS A 308 23.48 -23.42 21.95
C CYS A 308 22.63 -24.42 22.75
N GLY A 309 21.30 -24.27 22.82
CA GLY A 309 20.43 -25.23 23.51
C GLY A 309 20.67 -25.31 25.02
N GLY A 310 21.04 -24.19 25.65
CA GLY A 310 21.19 -24.12 27.10
C GLY A 310 19.84 -24.15 27.82
N SER A 311 19.55 -25.24 28.52
CA SER A 311 18.52 -25.28 29.56
C SER A 311 18.81 -24.21 30.62
N PRO A 312 17.82 -23.46 31.15
CA PRO A 312 18.05 -22.49 32.20
C PRO A 312 18.19 -23.20 33.55
N HIS A 313 19.34 -23.84 33.77
CA HIS A 313 19.71 -24.35 35.08
C HIS A 313 21.09 -23.84 35.49
N GLY A 314 21.11 -23.17 36.64
CA GLY A 314 22.33 -22.96 37.41
C GLY A 314 22.81 -21.52 37.46
N ARG A 315 22.11 -20.67 38.22
CA ARG A 315 22.77 -19.65 39.02
C ARG A 315 21.99 -19.42 40.31
N ASN A 316 22.29 -20.29 41.28
CA ASN A 316 22.18 -19.99 42.70
C ASN A 316 23.41 -20.62 43.37
N SER A 317 24.41 -19.78 43.62
CA SER A 317 25.39 -19.88 44.70
C SER A 317 25.95 -18.47 44.88
#